data_AF-A0A1M6J811-F1
#
_entry.id   AF-A0A1M6J811-F1
#
_cell.length_a   1.000
_cell.length_b   1.000
_cell.length_c   1.000
_cell.angle_alpha   90.00
_cell.angle_beta   90.00
_cell.angle_gamma   90.00
#
_symmetry.space_group_name_H-M   'P 1'
#
loop_
_entity.id
_entity.type
_entity.pdbx_description
1 polymer ?
#
loop_
_entity_poly.entity_id
_entity_poly.type
_entity_poly.pdbx_seq_one_letter_code
_entity_poly.pdbx_strand_id
1 'polypeptide(L)'
;MLPHVKSFAVGALLTLALVSGLWGLQQRQTAGPSVQPPAVETTPSQVATPKIMTVTPLPTLRILYGQSVPFEGSAAFPQAIAGRFAQNLHIVSFQATGEHAEKSLIKIVWENGQTDTVSPGTVNLVFPPGRRAVEITVTGYSMHERKLFKDSRRPGTLSWEIQYEAGE
;
A
#
# COMPACT_ATOMS: atom_id res chain seq x y z
N MET A 1 42.54 -36.18 -2.41
CA MET A 1 41.63 -35.75 -3.49
C MET A 1 41.55 -34.23 -3.49
N LEU A 2 42.44 -33.56 -4.22
CA LEU A 2 42.39 -32.12 -4.54
C LEU A 2 43.11 -31.98 -5.89
N PRO A 3 42.38 -31.75 -7.01
CA PRO A 3 42.76 -30.63 -7.87
C PRO A 3 41.63 -30.13 -8.81
N HIS A 4 40.45 -29.73 -8.31
CA HIS A 4 39.42 -29.14 -9.21
C HIS A 4 38.88 -27.76 -8.83
N VAL A 5 39.18 -27.25 -7.63
CA VAL A 5 38.64 -25.95 -7.18
C VAL A 5 39.46 -24.75 -7.70
N LYS A 6 40.74 -24.96 -8.05
CA LYS A 6 41.65 -23.87 -8.46
C LYS A 6 41.36 -23.32 -9.86
N SER A 7 40.90 -24.15 -10.81
CA SER A 7 40.64 -23.68 -12.18
C SER A 7 39.38 -22.82 -12.31
N PHE A 8 38.38 -23.00 -11.42
CA PHE A 8 37.14 -22.23 -11.50
C PHE A 8 37.31 -20.78 -11.05
N ALA A 9 38.13 -20.54 -10.01
CA ALA A 9 38.39 -19.20 -9.50
C ALA A 9 39.18 -18.30 -10.48
N VAL A 10 40.08 -18.89 -11.26
CA VAL A 10 40.89 -18.16 -12.25
C VAL A 10 40.02 -17.69 -13.43
N GLY A 11 39.06 -18.51 -13.87
CA GLY A 11 38.13 -18.14 -14.95
C GLY A 11 37.20 -16.99 -14.56
N ALA A 12 36.69 -16.97 -13.32
CA ALA A 12 35.80 -15.92 -12.83
C ALA A 12 36.49 -14.56 -12.66
N LEU A 13 37.78 -14.55 -12.31
CA LEU A 13 38.55 -13.30 -12.19
C LEU A 13 38.87 -12.69 -13.57
N LEU A 14 39.13 -13.53 -14.59
CA LEU A 14 39.39 -13.07 -15.96
C LEU A 14 38.16 -12.42 -16.61
N THR A 15 36.96 -12.97 -16.39
CA THR A 15 35.73 -12.38 -16.94
C THR A 15 35.37 -11.06 -16.25
N LEU A 16 35.58 -10.94 -14.93
CA LEU A 16 35.35 -9.70 -14.20
C LEU A 16 36.28 -8.56 -14.66
N ALA A 17 37.56 -8.88 -14.92
CA ALA A 17 38.53 -7.90 -15.44
C ALA A 17 38.13 -7.40 -16.85
N LEU A 18 37.69 -8.29 -17.73
CA LEU A 18 37.26 -7.94 -19.10
C LEU A 18 36.02 -7.02 -19.13
N VAL A 19 35.03 -7.26 -18.27
CA VAL A 19 33.81 -6.44 -18.21
C VAL A 19 34.12 -5.04 -17.66
N SER A 20 35.00 -4.93 -16.65
CA SER A 20 35.41 -3.64 -16.08
C SER A 20 36.27 -2.80 -17.05
N GLY A 21 37.12 -3.45 -17.86
CA GLY A 21 37.95 -2.76 -18.86
C GLY A 21 37.16 -2.15 -20.01
N LEU A 22 36.10 -2.83 -20.48
CA LEU A 22 35.25 -2.33 -21.56
C LEU A 22 34.38 -1.14 -21.14
N TRP A 23 33.92 -1.11 -19.89
CA TRP A 23 33.17 0.03 -19.35
C TRP A 23 34.03 1.30 -19.19
N GLY A 24 35.32 1.15 -18.85
CA GLY A 24 36.24 2.30 -18.72
C GLY A 24 36.63 2.97 -20.04
N LEU A 25 36.60 2.25 -21.16
CA LEU A 25 36.95 2.80 -22.49
C LEU A 25 35.80 3.59 -23.13
N GLN A 26 34.55 3.29 -22.78
CA GLN A 26 33.38 4.02 -23.33
C GLN A 26 33.25 5.44 -22.73
N GLN A 27 33.87 5.71 -21.59
CA GLN A 27 33.79 7.00 -20.90
C GLN A 27 34.84 8.03 -21.37
N ARG A 28 35.73 7.67 -22.32
CA ARG A 28 36.82 8.53 -22.81
C ARG A 28 36.55 9.27 -24.13
N GLN A 29 35.34 9.19 -24.70
CA GLN A 29 35.05 9.74 -26.04
C GLN A 29 34.16 11.01 -26.08
N THR A 30 34.13 11.82 -25.03
CA THR A 30 33.51 13.16 -25.07
C THR A 30 34.48 14.25 -24.63
N ALA A 31 35.57 14.42 -25.39
CA ALA A 31 36.38 15.64 -25.39
C ALA A 31 36.39 16.22 -26.81
N GLY A 32 35.32 16.92 -27.18
CA GLY A 32 35.30 17.77 -28.37
C GLY A 32 36.08 19.07 -28.12
N PRO A 33 36.68 19.69 -29.15
CA PRO A 33 37.50 20.88 -29.00
C PRO A 33 36.66 22.09 -28.55
N SER A 34 37.15 22.79 -27.53
CA SER A 34 36.63 24.07 -27.05
C SER A 34 36.81 25.14 -28.13
N VAL A 35 35.74 25.48 -28.84
CA VAL A 35 35.65 26.70 -29.66
C VAL A 35 35.06 27.79 -28.79
N GLN A 36 35.87 28.82 -28.51
CA GLN A 36 35.49 30.02 -27.77
C GLN A 36 34.55 30.88 -28.63
N PRO A 37 33.31 31.21 -28.20
CA PRO A 37 32.48 32.17 -28.91
C PRO A 37 32.94 33.60 -28.60
N PRO A 38 32.78 34.55 -29.54
CA PRO A 38 33.16 35.95 -29.31
C PRO A 38 32.27 36.59 -28.24
N ALA A 39 32.86 37.53 -27.49
CA ALA A 39 32.19 38.31 -26.48
C ALA A 39 31.04 39.13 -27.10
N VAL A 40 29.80 38.74 -26.80
CA VAL A 40 28.62 39.55 -27.05
C VAL A 40 28.32 40.31 -25.77
N GLU A 41 28.57 41.63 -25.77
CA GLU A 41 28.00 42.53 -24.78
C GLU A 41 26.48 42.33 -24.75
N THR A 42 26.00 41.70 -23.69
CA THR A 42 24.57 41.50 -23.47
C THR A 42 24.22 42.25 -22.20
N THR A 43 23.49 43.36 -22.39
CA THR A 43 22.75 44.13 -21.40
C THR A 43 22.19 43.23 -20.29
N PRO A 44 22.31 43.60 -19.00
CA PRO A 44 21.82 42.76 -17.91
C PRO A 44 20.28 42.70 -17.96
N SER A 45 19.75 41.64 -18.58
CA SER A 45 18.36 41.25 -18.38
C SER A 45 18.26 40.69 -16.97
N GLN A 46 17.46 41.36 -16.13
CA GLN A 46 17.09 40.91 -14.80
C GLN A 46 16.60 39.47 -14.88
N VAL A 47 17.40 38.54 -14.37
CA VAL A 47 17.00 37.15 -14.17
C VAL A 47 15.92 37.17 -13.11
N ALA A 48 14.67 37.03 -13.54
CA ALA A 48 13.56 36.73 -12.65
C ALA A 48 13.90 35.43 -11.92
N THR A 49 14.18 35.51 -10.63
CA THR A 49 14.35 34.34 -9.76
C THR A 49 13.17 33.39 -9.96
N PRO A 50 13.39 32.11 -10.32
CA PRO A 50 12.30 31.17 -10.51
C PRO A 50 11.58 31.03 -9.18
N LYS A 51 10.28 31.36 -9.18
CA LYS A 51 9.38 31.12 -8.06
C LYS A 51 9.35 29.62 -7.81
N ILE A 52 10.08 29.17 -6.79
CA ILE A 52 10.14 27.77 -6.37
C ILE A 52 8.70 27.36 -6.02
N MET A 53 8.10 26.53 -6.87
CA MET A 53 6.77 25.98 -6.62
C MET A 53 6.94 24.79 -5.68
N THR A 54 6.50 24.95 -4.44
CA THR A 54 6.43 23.83 -3.49
C THR A 54 5.29 22.91 -3.94
N VAL A 55 5.65 21.81 -4.60
CA VAL A 55 4.70 20.73 -4.90
C VAL A 55 4.43 19.99 -3.60
N THR A 56 3.22 20.15 -3.06
CA THR A 56 2.77 19.34 -1.92
C THR A 56 2.14 18.06 -2.48
N PRO A 57 2.70 16.87 -2.24
CA PRO A 57 2.09 15.64 -2.71
C PRO A 57 0.74 15.45 -2.00
N LEU A 58 -0.29 15.08 -2.76
CA LEU A 58 -1.60 14.75 -2.18
C LEU A 58 -1.48 13.52 -1.26
N PRO A 59 -2.21 13.47 -0.14
CA PRO A 59 -2.27 12.27 0.68
C PRO A 59 -2.77 11.09 -0.17
N THR A 60 -2.09 9.94 -0.08
CA THR A 60 -2.48 8.77 -0.86
C THR A 60 -3.74 8.15 -0.25
N LEU A 61 -4.87 8.31 -0.92
CA LEU A 61 -6.09 7.57 -0.62
C LEU A 61 -5.84 6.08 -0.87
N ARG A 62 -6.16 5.25 0.11
CA ARG A 62 -6.03 3.79 0.12
C ARG A 62 -7.41 3.16 0.24
N ILE A 63 -7.53 1.94 -0.28
CA ILE A 63 -8.79 1.19 -0.30
C ILE A 63 -8.55 -0.21 0.27
N LEU A 64 -9.34 -0.59 1.28
CA LEU A 64 -9.48 -1.97 1.74
C LEU A 64 -10.77 -2.50 1.13
N TYR A 65 -10.66 -3.57 0.35
CA TYR A 65 -11.80 -4.11 -0.38
C TYR A 65 -11.89 -5.62 -0.20
N GLY A 66 -13.12 -6.12 -0.19
CA GLY A 66 -13.44 -7.53 -0.31
C GLY A 66 -14.74 -7.64 -1.09
N GLN A 67 -14.78 -8.47 -2.11
CA GLN A 67 -15.97 -8.65 -2.94
C GLN A 67 -16.41 -10.10 -2.89
N SER A 68 -17.65 -10.34 -2.44
CA SER A 68 -18.26 -11.67 -2.37
C SER A 68 -17.36 -12.71 -1.68
N VAL A 69 -16.68 -12.29 -0.60
CA VAL A 69 -15.76 -13.15 0.14
C VAL A 69 -16.58 -14.21 0.89
N PRO A 70 -16.44 -15.50 0.55
CA PRO A 70 -17.22 -16.55 1.19
C PRO A 70 -16.68 -16.83 2.58
N PHE A 71 -17.56 -17.17 3.51
CA PHE A 71 -17.21 -17.60 4.86
C PHE A 71 -18.24 -18.58 5.41
N GLU A 72 -17.86 -19.39 6.40
CA GLU A 72 -18.76 -20.29 7.12
C GLU A 72 -18.69 -20.00 8.62
N GLY A 73 -19.82 -20.10 9.31
CA GLY A 73 -19.87 -19.89 10.75
C GLY A 73 -19.55 -18.45 11.14
N SER A 74 -18.57 -18.25 12.03
CA SER A 74 -17.99 -16.94 12.32
C SER A 74 -16.55 -16.88 11.82
N ALA A 75 -16.25 -15.85 11.02
CA ALA A 75 -14.91 -15.64 10.47
C ALA A 75 -14.51 -14.18 10.62
N ALA A 76 -13.27 -13.94 11.04
CA ALA A 76 -12.69 -12.61 11.16
C ALA A 76 -11.61 -12.40 10.09
N PHE A 77 -11.67 -11.26 9.42
CA PHE A 77 -10.77 -10.85 8.35
C PHE A 77 -10.08 -9.54 8.76
N PRO A 78 -8.93 -9.62 9.46
CA PRO A 78 -8.10 -8.45 9.77
C PRO A 78 -7.62 -7.78 8.48
N GLN A 79 -7.72 -6.45 8.42
CA GLN A 79 -7.29 -5.67 7.27
C GLN A 79 -5.93 -5.04 7.54
N ALA A 80 -5.00 -5.17 6.59
CA ALA A 80 -3.69 -4.54 6.70
C ALA A 80 -3.78 -3.05 6.37
N ILE A 81 -3.44 -2.22 7.35
CA ILE A 81 -3.35 -0.77 7.17
C ILE A 81 -1.95 -0.43 6.64
N ALA A 82 -1.88 0.37 5.59
CA ALA A 82 -0.64 0.93 5.10
C ALA A 82 -0.25 2.13 5.99
N GLY A 83 0.87 2.01 6.70
CA GLY A 83 1.32 3.01 7.69
C GLY A 83 1.06 2.57 9.12
N ARG A 84 1.15 3.51 10.07
CA ARG A 84 0.91 3.25 11.49
C ARG A 84 -0.56 3.35 11.86
N PHE A 85 -1.30 4.21 11.16
CA PHE A 85 -2.72 4.42 11.38
C PHE A 85 -3.44 4.76 10.07
N ALA A 86 -4.73 4.47 10.03
CA ALA A 86 -5.65 4.92 8.99
C ALA A 86 -6.36 6.20 9.46
N GLN A 87 -6.29 7.28 8.68
CA GLN A 87 -6.99 8.53 8.92
C GLN A 87 -8.09 8.75 7.90
N ASN A 88 -9.00 9.69 8.18
CA ASN A 88 -10.07 10.10 7.26
C ASN A 88 -10.86 8.90 6.72
N LEU A 89 -11.21 7.99 7.64
CA LEU A 89 -11.81 6.71 7.31
C LEU A 89 -13.25 6.90 6.79
N HIS A 90 -13.52 6.26 5.67
CA HIS A 90 -14.81 6.31 4.97
C HIS A 90 -15.23 4.89 4.59
N ILE A 91 -16.34 4.42 5.16
CA ILE A 91 -16.95 3.15 4.75
C ILE A 91 -17.86 3.44 3.57
N VAL A 92 -17.40 3.09 2.38
CA VAL A 92 -18.17 3.28 1.14
C VAL A 92 -19.33 2.30 1.12
N SER A 93 -19.05 1.04 1.41
CA SER A 93 -20.09 0.01 1.50
C SER A 93 -19.69 -1.13 2.43
N PHE A 94 -20.68 -1.71 3.10
CA PHE A 94 -20.54 -2.98 3.79
C PHE A 94 -21.83 -3.79 3.65
N GLN A 95 -21.71 -5.01 3.12
CA GLN A 95 -22.82 -5.93 2.89
C GLN A 95 -22.44 -7.33 3.37
N ALA A 96 -23.42 -8.04 3.90
CA ALA A 96 -23.29 -9.42 4.32
C ALA A 96 -24.53 -10.19 3.83
N THR A 97 -24.33 -11.40 3.33
CA THR A 97 -25.40 -12.33 2.98
C THR A 97 -25.17 -13.66 3.69
N GLY A 98 -26.25 -14.41 3.91
CA GLY A 98 -26.23 -15.63 4.71
C GLY A 98 -27.31 -15.61 5.78
N GLU A 99 -27.32 -16.65 6.60
CA GLU A 99 -28.29 -16.80 7.68
C GLU A 99 -27.77 -16.06 8.92
N HIS A 100 -28.55 -15.14 9.49
CA HIS A 100 -28.09 -14.25 10.56
C HIS A 100 -26.94 -13.30 10.17
N ALA A 101 -26.79 -13.02 8.87
CA ALA A 101 -25.76 -12.15 8.32
C ALA A 101 -25.80 -10.72 8.89
N GLU A 102 -26.95 -10.27 9.42
CA GLU A 102 -27.11 -8.99 10.10
C GLU A 102 -26.20 -8.82 11.34
N LYS A 103 -25.68 -9.92 11.88
CA LYS A 103 -24.74 -9.92 13.02
C LYS A 103 -23.27 -9.76 12.60
N SER A 104 -23.00 -9.77 11.30
CA SER A 104 -21.68 -9.43 10.75
C SER A 104 -21.34 -7.97 11.08
N LEU A 105 -20.06 -7.63 11.20
CA LEU A 105 -19.67 -6.26 11.57
C LEU A 105 -18.28 -5.91 11.05
N ILE A 106 -18.06 -4.63 10.79
CA ILE A 106 -16.70 -4.06 10.72
C ILE A 106 -16.40 -3.48 12.09
N LYS A 107 -15.35 -3.98 12.74
CA LYS A 107 -14.81 -3.44 13.99
C LYS A 107 -13.64 -2.52 13.66
N ILE A 108 -13.67 -1.30 14.19
CA ILE A 108 -12.60 -0.33 14.07
C ILE A 108 -12.10 0.01 15.47
N VAL A 109 -10.81 -0.24 15.71
CA VAL A 109 -10.14 0.16 16.96
C VAL A 109 -9.36 1.43 16.70
N TRP A 110 -9.58 2.44 17.54
CA TRP A 110 -8.95 3.75 17.43
C TRP A 110 -7.72 3.85 18.35
N GLU A 111 -6.81 4.79 18.05
CA GLU A 111 -5.59 5.04 18.82
C GLU A 111 -5.86 5.29 20.32
N ASN A 112 -7.00 5.90 20.65
CA ASN A 112 -7.43 6.16 22.03
C ASN A 112 -8.05 4.92 22.73
N GLY A 113 -8.04 3.75 22.09
CA GLY A 113 -8.61 2.51 22.61
C GLY A 113 -10.14 2.38 22.46
N GLN A 114 -10.83 3.41 21.95
CA GLN A 114 -12.25 3.29 21.63
C GLN A 114 -12.47 2.32 20.47
N THR A 115 -13.64 1.70 20.43
CA THR A 115 -14.04 0.81 19.35
C THR A 115 -15.36 1.28 18.76
N ASP A 116 -15.41 1.39 17.44
CA ASP A 116 -16.67 1.54 16.71
C ASP A 116 -16.98 0.26 15.94
N THR A 117 -18.28 -0.01 15.79
CA THR A 117 -18.79 -1.15 15.02
C THR A 117 -19.73 -0.67 13.94
N VAL A 118 -19.56 -1.19 12.72
CA VAL A 118 -20.39 -0.86 11.56
C VAL A 118 -21.14 -2.10 11.13
N SER A 119 -22.47 -2.01 11.08
CA SER A 119 -23.35 -3.12 10.70
C SER A 119 -23.53 -3.21 9.17
N PRO A 120 -23.92 -4.39 8.65
CA PRO A 120 -24.14 -4.59 7.23
C PRO A 120 -25.32 -3.75 6.74
N GLY A 121 -25.27 -3.32 5.48
CA GLY A 121 -26.21 -2.36 4.90
C GLY A 121 -25.77 -0.90 5.05
N THR A 122 -24.66 -0.64 5.74
CA THR A 122 -24.09 0.71 5.83
C THR A 122 -23.47 1.14 4.50
N VAL A 123 -23.76 2.36 4.08
CA VAL A 123 -23.26 2.98 2.85
C VAL A 123 -22.83 4.42 3.14
N ASN A 124 -21.68 4.83 2.60
CA ASN A 124 -21.12 6.19 2.72
C ASN A 124 -21.02 6.75 4.16
N LEU A 125 -20.57 5.92 5.11
CA LEU A 125 -20.34 6.37 6.49
C LEU A 125 -18.96 7.01 6.61
N VAL A 126 -18.93 8.32 6.89
CA VAL A 126 -17.70 9.09 7.10
C VAL A 126 -17.44 9.27 8.59
N PHE A 127 -16.25 8.91 9.06
CA PHE A 127 -15.84 9.17 10.44
C PHE A 127 -15.27 10.58 10.60
N PRO A 128 -15.35 11.18 11.81
CA PRO A 128 -14.81 12.51 12.05
C PRO A 128 -13.32 12.62 11.68
N PRO A 129 -12.91 13.71 11.02
CA PRO A 129 -11.51 13.94 10.70
C PRO A 129 -10.68 14.05 11.99
N GLY A 130 -9.47 13.49 11.97
CA GLY A 130 -8.56 13.47 13.12
C GLY A 130 -8.62 12.20 13.99
N ARG A 131 -9.59 11.31 13.79
CA ARG A 131 -9.53 9.96 14.37
C ARG A 131 -8.53 9.10 13.62
N ARG A 132 -7.74 8.33 14.36
CA ARG A 132 -6.69 7.43 13.85
C ARG A 132 -7.06 5.99 14.18
N ALA A 133 -7.41 5.21 13.17
CA ALA A 133 -7.70 3.80 13.32
C ALA A 133 -6.38 3.01 13.32
N VAL A 134 -6.21 2.15 14.33
CA VAL A 134 -5.03 1.29 14.48
C VAL A 134 -5.31 -0.14 14.03
N GLU A 135 -6.57 -0.56 14.06
CA GLU A 135 -6.99 -1.89 13.62
C GLU A 135 -8.37 -1.81 12.96
N ILE A 136 -8.53 -2.53 11.86
CA ILE A 136 -9.81 -2.70 11.17
C ILE A 136 -10.00 -4.20 10.94
N THR A 137 -11.11 -4.75 11.44
CA THR A 137 -11.45 -6.17 11.29
C THR A 137 -12.83 -6.29 10.70
N VAL A 138 -12.97 -7.02 9.59
CA VAL A 138 -14.27 -7.36 9.02
C VAL A 138 -14.66 -8.74 9.54
N THR A 139 -15.82 -8.87 10.17
CA THR A 139 -16.28 -10.12 10.77
C THR A 139 -17.56 -10.57 10.09
N GLY A 140 -17.57 -11.79 9.58
CA GLY A 140 -18.75 -12.47 9.08
C GLY A 140 -19.39 -13.34 10.14
N TYR A 141 -20.72 -13.33 10.16
CA TYR A 141 -21.53 -14.24 10.98
C TYR A 141 -22.61 -14.90 10.13
N SER A 142 -22.58 -16.22 10.06
CA SER A 142 -23.55 -17.05 9.34
C SER A 142 -23.74 -18.37 10.11
N MET A 143 -24.48 -18.31 11.22
CA MET A 143 -24.72 -19.44 12.11
C MET A 143 -26.18 -19.52 12.55
N HIS A 144 -26.73 -20.74 12.64
CA HIS A 144 -28.07 -21.00 13.15
C HIS A 144 -28.08 -21.02 14.68
N GLU A 145 -28.81 -20.12 15.34
CA GLU A 145 -28.69 -19.88 16.79
C GLU A 145 -29.45 -20.86 17.71
N ARG A 146 -29.66 -22.11 17.29
CA ARG A 146 -30.34 -23.08 18.17
C ARG A 146 -29.40 -23.55 19.27
N LYS A 147 -29.88 -23.47 20.51
CA LYS A 147 -29.17 -23.76 21.78
C LYS A 147 -28.41 -25.10 21.91
N LEU A 148 -28.55 -26.06 20.99
CA LEU A 148 -28.14 -27.46 21.23
C LEU A 148 -27.47 -28.19 20.06
N PHE A 149 -27.29 -27.59 18.87
CA PHE A 149 -26.75 -28.33 17.72
C PHE A 149 -25.73 -27.55 16.90
N LYS A 150 -24.67 -28.28 16.53
CA LYS A 150 -23.53 -27.94 15.66
C LYS A 150 -23.81 -26.84 14.64
N ASP A 151 -22.84 -25.93 14.53
CA ASP A 151 -22.71 -24.92 13.50
C ASP A 151 -23.08 -25.51 12.13
N SER A 152 -24.22 -25.07 11.61
CA SER A 152 -24.65 -25.37 10.25
C SER A 152 -23.66 -24.73 9.29
N ARG A 153 -23.05 -25.53 8.41
CA ARG A 153 -22.11 -25.08 7.35
C ARG A 153 -22.86 -24.40 6.21
N ARG A 154 -23.62 -23.34 6.51
CA ARG A 154 -24.21 -22.50 5.47
C ARG A 154 -23.23 -21.38 5.14
N PRO A 155 -22.71 -21.34 3.90
CA PRO A 155 -21.80 -20.29 3.50
C PRO A 155 -22.56 -18.96 3.46
N GLY A 156 -21.99 -17.94 4.10
CA GLY A 156 -22.33 -16.54 3.89
C GLY A 156 -21.33 -15.88 2.95
N THR A 157 -21.62 -14.65 2.54
CA THR A 157 -20.69 -13.82 1.76
C THR A 157 -20.58 -12.42 2.35
N LEU A 158 -19.37 -11.87 2.36
CA LEU A 158 -19.11 -10.48 2.74
C LEU A 158 -18.63 -9.66 1.54
N SER A 159 -19.11 -8.42 1.46
CA SER A 159 -18.59 -7.41 0.54
C SER A 159 -18.36 -6.12 1.32
N TRP A 160 -17.19 -5.53 1.20
CA TRP A 160 -16.86 -4.25 1.84
C TRP A 160 -15.93 -3.42 0.98
N GLU A 161 -16.05 -2.11 1.13
CA GLU A 161 -15.12 -1.13 0.62
C GLU A 161 -14.91 -0.05 1.68
N ILE A 162 -13.66 0.12 2.10
CA ILE A 162 -13.24 1.08 3.11
C ILE A 162 -12.14 1.92 2.49
N GLN A 163 -12.33 3.23 2.47
CA GLN A 163 -11.35 4.19 2.00
C GLN A 163 -10.70 4.88 3.20
N TYR A 164 -9.40 5.15 3.12
CA TYR A 164 -8.66 5.83 4.18
C TYR A 164 -7.40 6.48 3.64
N GLU A 165 -6.83 7.40 4.41
CA GLU A 165 -5.50 7.96 4.16
C GLU A 165 -4.47 7.29 5.06
N ALA A 166 -3.36 6.85 4.46
CA ALA A 166 -2.24 6.27 5.18
C ALA A 166 -1.54 7.35 6.01
N GLY A 167 -1.40 7.11 7.31
CA GLY A 167 -0.72 8.02 8.21
C GLY A 167 0.48 7.37 8.91
N GLU A 168 1.49 8.20 9.22
CA GLU A 168 2.79 7.82 9.79
C GLU A 168 2.86 7.92 11.33
#